data_AF-A0A4Q6C623-F1
#
_entry.id   AF-A0A4Q6C623-F1
#
_cell.length_a   1.000
_cell.length_b   1.000
_cell.length_c   1.000
_cell.angle_alpha   90.00
_cell.angle_beta   90.00
_cell.angle_gamma   90.00
#
_symmetry.space_group_name_H-M   'P 1'
#
loop_
_entity.id
_entity.type
_entity.pdbx_description
1 polymer ?
#
loop_
_entity_poly.entity_id
_entity_poly.type
_entity_poly.pdbx_seq_one_letter_code
_entity_poly.pdbx_strand_id
1 'polypeptide(L)'
;MGTQRTEWKFLITTAFIVATIAVPTLASLLGNDGQDSAAMALRPQEQKMREPASVPSITKPSKALVINDAAKELNNLVAQNEISFDFQCKQKKALEFKVQGSYVQLKGHDCDKKGPMPKLKVTNKTNGFTASVFVMNGKQYQTDLIQLKPGENQIHLQYEHPTGQLEEHVLNVKSGAI
;
A
#
# COMPACT_ATOMS: atom_id res chain seq x y z
N MET A 1 22.16 61.01 -14.27
CA MET A 1 23.17 59.94 -14.40
C MET A 1 23.31 59.26 -13.04
N GLY A 2 22.70 58.09 -12.82
CA GLY A 2 22.80 57.42 -11.50
C GLY A 2 22.08 56.08 -11.36
N THR A 3 21.16 55.73 -12.27
CA THR A 3 20.33 54.52 -12.18
C THR A 3 20.99 53.25 -12.74
N GLN A 4 22.01 53.36 -13.61
CA GLN A 4 22.66 52.19 -14.22
C GLN A 4 23.47 51.32 -13.23
N ARG A 5 23.89 51.88 -12.09
CA ARG A 5 24.82 51.19 -11.17
C ARG A 5 24.13 50.21 -10.22
N THR A 6 22.83 50.33 -10.03
CA THR A 6 22.04 49.46 -9.15
C THR A 6 21.54 48.19 -9.84
N GLU A 7 21.23 48.27 -11.14
CA GLU A 7 20.74 47.12 -11.93
C GLU A 7 21.82 46.03 -12.09
N TRP A 8 23.07 46.44 -12.29
CA TRP A 8 24.20 45.52 -12.42
C TRP A 8 24.46 44.71 -11.14
N LYS A 9 24.28 45.33 -9.97
CA LYS A 9 24.42 44.63 -8.69
C LYS A 9 23.32 43.60 -8.49
N PHE A 10 22.10 43.89 -8.94
CA PHE A 10 20.98 42.96 -8.84
C PHE A 10 21.19 41.74 -9.72
N LEU A 11 21.64 41.93 -10.98
CA LEU A 11 21.95 40.82 -11.89
C LEU A 11 23.04 39.89 -11.35
N ILE A 12 24.14 40.45 -10.82
CA ILE A 12 25.24 39.66 -10.26
C ILE A 12 24.76 38.84 -9.05
N THR A 13 23.96 39.44 -8.18
CA THR A 13 23.47 38.76 -6.97
C THR A 13 22.55 37.59 -7.32
N THR A 14 21.62 37.79 -8.26
CA THR A 14 20.72 36.74 -8.73
C THR A 14 21.48 35.60 -9.42
N ALA A 15 22.48 35.91 -10.26
CA ALA A 15 23.32 34.90 -10.89
C ALA A 15 24.09 34.06 -9.87
N PHE A 16 24.61 34.69 -8.81
CA PHE A 16 25.33 34.00 -7.74
C PHE A 16 24.40 33.05 -6.95
N ILE A 17 23.19 33.51 -6.59
CA ILE A 17 22.20 32.68 -5.88
C ILE A 17 21.82 31.46 -6.73
N VAL A 18 21.51 31.65 -8.01
CA VAL A 18 21.15 30.54 -8.92
C VAL A 18 22.30 29.54 -9.05
N ALA A 19 23.55 30.01 -9.19
CA ALA A 19 24.71 29.15 -9.27
C ALA A 19 24.92 28.32 -7.98
N THR A 20 24.74 28.92 -6.79
CA THR A 20 24.93 28.20 -5.52
C THR A 20 23.91 27.08 -5.27
N ILE A 21 22.70 27.16 -5.85
CA ILE A 21 21.67 26.12 -5.72
C ILE A 21 21.85 25.03 -6.78
N ALA A 22 22.28 25.39 -8.00
CA ALA A 22 22.43 24.46 -9.12
C ALA A 22 23.66 23.53 -9.03
N VAL A 23 24.76 24.01 -8.43
CA VAL A 23 26.01 23.22 -8.31
C VAL A 23 25.85 21.95 -7.46
N PRO A 24 25.29 21.99 -6.23
CA PRO A 24 25.16 20.77 -5.41
C PRO A 24 24.14 19.77 -5.98
N THR A 25 23.10 20.24 -6.69
CA THR A 25 22.14 19.36 -7.36
C THR A 25 22.76 18.62 -8.55
N LEU A 26 23.58 19.31 -9.36
CA LEU A 26 24.35 18.66 -10.43
C LEU A 26 25.41 17.69 -9.91
N ALA A 27 26.09 18.03 -8.81
CA ALA A 27 27.07 17.14 -8.17
C ALA A 27 26.41 15.85 -7.65
N SER A 28 25.19 15.91 -7.10
CA SER A 28 24.44 14.70 -6.72
C SER A 28 23.97 13.87 -7.92
N LEU A 29 23.71 14.48 -9.08
CA LEU A 29 23.28 13.76 -10.28
C LEU A 29 24.46 13.11 -11.03
N LEU A 30 25.64 13.72 -11.00
CA LEU A 30 26.83 13.25 -11.73
C LEU A 30 27.79 12.43 -10.86
N GLY A 31 27.63 12.45 -9.52
CA GLY A 31 28.61 11.92 -8.58
C GLY A 31 28.40 10.48 -8.11
N ASN A 32 27.51 9.69 -8.69
CA ASN A 32 27.13 8.38 -8.11
C ASN A 32 27.40 7.14 -8.98
N ASP A 33 28.33 7.21 -9.95
CA ASP A 33 28.69 6.07 -10.81
C ASP A 33 29.91 5.26 -10.33
N GLY A 34 30.31 5.35 -9.06
CA GLY A 34 31.62 4.83 -8.62
C GLY A 34 31.71 4.25 -7.21
N GLN A 35 30.89 3.26 -6.85
CA GLN A 35 31.06 2.27 -5.75
C GLN A 35 29.69 1.55 -5.61
N ASP A 36 29.46 0.27 -5.86
CA ASP A 36 30.28 -0.94 -5.77
C ASP A 36 29.87 -1.93 -6.87
N SER A 37 30.73 -2.15 -7.87
CA SER A 37 30.64 -3.35 -8.69
C SER A 37 31.34 -4.49 -7.96
N ALA A 38 30.68 -5.02 -6.92
CA ALA A 38 30.93 -6.40 -6.52
C ALA A 38 30.41 -7.29 -7.65
N ALA A 39 31.30 -7.63 -8.59
CA ALA A 39 31.06 -8.63 -9.60
C ALA A 39 30.75 -9.97 -8.92
N MET A 40 29.47 -10.22 -8.62
CA MET A 40 28.99 -11.58 -8.39
C MET A 40 29.13 -12.30 -9.71
N ALA A 41 30.24 -13.04 -9.82
CA ALA A 41 30.41 -14.08 -10.80
C ALA A 41 29.15 -14.94 -10.84
N LEU A 42 28.45 -14.88 -11.98
CA LEU A 42 27.40 -15.82 -12.36
C LEU A 42 28.01 -17.22 -12.33
N ARG A 43 27.88 -17.92 -11.20
CA ARG A 43 27.99 -19.37 -11.17
C ARG A 43 26.88 -19.91 -12.07
N PRO A 44 27.20 -20.75 -13.07
CA PRO A 44 26.17 -21.52 -13.76
C PRO A 44 25.49 -22.38 -12.69
N GLN A 45 24.31 -21.97 -12.24
CA GLN A 45 23.45 -22.90 -11.51
C GLN A 45 22.99 -23.91 -12.54
N GLU A 46 23.65 -25.07 -12.49
CA GLU A 46 23.17 -26.34 -12.99
C GLU A 46 21.66 -26.39 -12.73
N GLN A 47 20.87 -26.25 -13.80
CA GLN A 47 19.43 -26.43 -13.76
C GLN A 47 19.20 -27.91 -13.46
N LYS A 48 19.29 -28.27 -12.19
CA LYS A 48 18.78 -29.53 -11.66
C LYS A 48 17.28 -29.48 -11.93
N MET A 49 16.92 -30.06 -13.06
CA MET A 49 15.56 -30.33 -13.49
C MET A 49 14.81 -30.86 -12.28
N ARG A 50 13.98 -29.99 -11.69
CA ARG A 50 13.16 -30.37 -10.54
C ARG A 50 12.17 -31.40 -11.07
N GLU A 51 12.36 -32.66 -10.71
CA GLU A 51 11.27 -33.62 -10.80
C GLU A 51 10.11 -33.04 -9.98
N PRO A 52 8.89 -32.96 -10.56
CA PRO A 52 7.73 -32.60 -9.78
C PRO A 52 7.61 -33.60 -8.63
N ALA A 53 7.42 -33.10 -7.41
CA ALA A 53 7.14 -33.97 -6.27
C ALA A 53 5.93 -34.84 -6.64
N SER A 54 6.15 -36.14 -6.81
CA SER A 54 5.12 -37.12 -7.07
C SER A 54 4.17 -37.09 -5.88
N VAL A 55 3.03 -36.43 -6.06
CA VAL A 55 1.97 -36.37 -5.06
C VAL A 55 1.53 -37.80 -4.81
N PRO A 56 1.52 -38.30 -3.56
CA PRO A 56 1.05 -39.64 -3.28
C PRO A 56 -0.38 -39.77 -3.81
N SER A 57 -0.60 -40.73 -4.71
CA SER A 57 -1.92 -41.07 -5.20
C SER A 57 -2.83 -41.33 -4.02
N ILE A 58 -3.80 -40.44 -3.80
CA ILE A 58 -4.83 -40.55 -2.77
C ILE A 58 -5.78 -41.66 -3.23
N THR A 59 -5.35 -42.91 -3.10
CA THR A 59 -6.14 -44.09 -3.39
C THR A 59 -6.96 -44.42 -2.15
N LYS A 60 -7.98 -43.61 -1.88
CA LYS A 60 -9.15 -43.96 -1.04
C LYS A 60 -10.21 -42.86 -1.20
N PRO A 61 -11.36 -43.16 -1.84
CA PRO A 61 -12.52 -42.28 -1.80
C PRO A 61 -13.09 -42.32 -0.37
N SER A 62 -12.47 -41.54 0.49
CA SER A 62 -13.04 -41.17 1.78
C SER A 62 -14.30 -40.40 1.44
N LYS A 63 -15.46 -40.94 1.84
CA LYS A 63 -16.81 -40.34 1.83
C LYS A 63 -16.85 -38.92 1.26
N ALA A 64 -17.57 -38.73 0.16
CA ALA A 64 -17.92 -37.41 -0.38
C ALA A 64 -18.31 -36.46 0.76
N LEU A 65 -17.33 -35.68 1.22
CA LEU A 65 -17.50 -34.65 2.20
C LEU A 65 -18.31 -33.60 1.47
N VAL A 66 -19.49 -33.28 1.98
CA VAL A 66 -20.46 -32.37 1.35
C VAL A 66 -19.77 -31.01 1.17
N ILE A 67 -19.15 -30.80 0.01
CA ILE A 67 -18.30 -29.63 -0.31
C ILE A 67 -19.13 -28.33 -0.24
N ASN A 68 -20.45 -28.45 -0.42
CA ASN A 68 -21.36 -27.31 -0.39
C ASN A 68 -21.50 -26.67 1.00
N ASP A 69 -21.35 -27.43 2.09
CA ASP A 69 -21.50 -26.88 3.44
C ASP A 69 -20.23 -26.17 3.92
N ALA A 70 -19.05 -26.73 3.62
CA ALA A 70 -17.77 -26.11 3.98
C ALA A 70 -17.53 -24.77 3.26
N ALA A 71 -17.91 -24.68 1.98
CA ALA A 71 -17.81 -23.42 1.23
C ALA A 71 -18.73 -22.34 1.81
N LYS A 72 -19.94 -22.73 2.25
CA LYS A 72 -20.91 -21.82 2.86
C LYS A 72 -20.43 -21.31 4.22
N GLU A 73 -19.83 -22.18 5.02
CA GLU A 73 -19.28 -21.82 6.33
C GLU A 73 -18.06 -20.89 6.18
N LEU A 74 -17.17 -21.16 5.23
CA LEU A 74 -16.05 -20.28 4.91
C LEU A 74 -16.53 -18.89 4.45
N ASN A 75 -17.52 -18.84 3.56
CA ASN A 75 -18.08 -17.57 3.09
C ASN A 75 -18.72 -16.76 4.22
N ASN A 76 -19.35 -17.43 5.19
CA ASN A 76 -19.89 -16.75 6.36
C ASN A 76 -18.78 -16.17 7.26
N LEU A 77 -17.67 -16.88 7.44
CA LEU A 77 -16.53 -16.38 8.22
C LEU A 77 -15.83 -15.20 7.54
N VAL A 78 -15.70 -15.23 6.21
CA VAL A 78 -15.13 -14.10 5.45
C VAL A 78 -16.06 -12.89 5.50
N ALA A 79 -17.37 -13.09 5.32
CA ALA A 79 -18.35 -12.01 5.36
C ALA A 79 -18.42 -11.31 6.73
N GLN A 80 -18.15 -12.03 7.82
CA GLN A 80 -18.10 -11.47 9.17
C GLN A 80 -16.85 -10.62 9.45
N ASN A 81 -15.80 -10.79 8.64
CA ASN A 81 -14.52 -10.09 8.79
C ASN A 81 -14.30 -9.05 7.67
N GLU A 82 -15.37 -8.65 7.00
CA GLU A 82 -15.33 -7.66 5.94
C GLU A 82 -15.86 -6.31 6.43
N ILE A 83 -15.10 -5.25 6.24
CA ILE A 83 -15.46 -3.88 6.59
C ILE A 83 -15.65 -3.06 5.31
N SER A 84 -16.80 -2.41 5.19
CA SER A 84 -17.07 -1.45 4.12
C SER A 84 -16.67 -0.05 4.56
N PHE A 85 -15.75 0.59 3.84
CA PHE A 85 -15.31 1.96 4.09
C PHE A 85 -15.17 2.73 2.78
N ASP A 86 -15.96 3.79 2.63
CA ASP A 86 -15.93 4.62 1.44
C ASP A 86 -15.18 5.93 1.72
N PHE A 87 -14.09 6.19 0.99
CA PHE A 87 -13.24 7.38 1.21
C PHE A 87 -13.70 8.55 0.32
N GLN A 88 -13.34 9.78 0.71
CA GLN A 88 -13.87 11.04 0.15
C GLN A 88 -15.39 11.25 0.29
N CYS A 89 -16.09 10.34 0.96
CA CYS A 89 -17.46 10.58 1.40
C CYS A 89 -17.41 11.54 2.60
N LYS A 90 -18.47 12.31 2.84
CA LYS A 90 -18.58 13.25 3.98
C LYS A 90 -18.66 12.51 5.33
N GLN A 91 -17.66 11.71 5.66
CA GLN A 91 -17.54 10.99 6.91
C GLN A 91 -16.89 11.90 7.94
N LYS A 92 -17.63 12.21 9.00
CA LYS A 92 -17.22 13.20 10.01
C LYS A 92 -16.72 12.57 11.31
N LYS A 93 -16.61 11.24 11.41
CA LYS A 93 -16.30 10.56 12.66
C LYS A 93 -15.36 9.39 12.46
N ALA A 94 -14.48 9.18 13.44
CA ALA A 94 -13.74 7.94 13.59
C ALA A 94 -14.74 6.78 13.66
N LEU A 95 -14.48 5.74 12.87
CA LEU A 95 -15.31 4.54 12.82
C LEU A 95 -14.68 3.46 13.68
N GLU A 96 -15.50 2.87 14.54
CA GLU A 96 -15.13 1.73 15.37
C GLU A 96 -15.80 0.47 14.83
N PHE A 97 -15.00 -0.56 14.58
CA PHE A 97 -15.47 -1.86 14.10
C PHE A 97 -15.09 -2.96 15.09
N LYS A 98 -15.96 -3.97 15.22
CA LYS A 98 -15.69 -5.17 16.01
C LYS A 98 -15.67 -6.38 15.09
N VAL A 99 -14.60 -7.15 15.13
CA VAL A 99 -14.35 -8.30 14.26
C VAL A 99 -14.00 -9.50 15.13
N GLN A 100 -14.58 -10.67 14.84
CA GLN A 100 -14.35 -11.90 15.64
C GLN A 100 -13.13 -12.71 15.16
N GLY A 101 -12.35 -12.18 14.20
CA GLY A 101 -11.21 -12.85 13.61
C GLY A 101 -9.86 -12.15 13.83
N SER A 102 -8.79 -12.87 13.46
CA SER A 102 -7.41 -12.39 13.39
C SER A 102 -7.06 -11.72 12.06
N TYR A 103 -8.04 -11.57 11.17
CA TYR A 103 -7.89 -10.92 9.87
C TYR A 103 -9.10 -10.04 9.59
N VAL A 104 -8.90 -9.03 8.75
CA VAL A 104 -9.97 -8.22 8.20
C VAL A 104 -9.73 -7.91 6.73
N GLN A 105 -10.79 -7.87 5.95
CA GLN A 105 -10.77 -7.40 4.57
C GLN A 105 -11.47 -6.05 4.51
N LEU A 106 -10.84 -5.05 3.88
CA LEU A 106 -11.50 -3.78 3.60
C LEU A 106 -12.04 -3.80 2.17
N LYS A 107 -13.25 -3.29 2.00
CA LYS A 107 -13.82 -2.96 0.70
C LYS A 107 -14.45 -1.58 0.74
N GLY A 108 -14.64 -0.98 -0.41
CA GLY A 108 -15.38 0.28 -0.49
C GLY A 108 -15.30 0.92 -1.86
N HIS A 109 -15.68 2.18 -1.92
CA HIS A 109 -15.58 2.98 -3.12
C HIS A 109 -15.11 4.42 -2.85
N ASP A 110 -14.55 5.02 -3.89
CA ASP A 110 -14.23 6.44 -3.97
C ASP A 110 -15.50 7.25 -4.25
N CYS A 111 -15.89 8.12 -3.31
CA CYS A 111 -17.05 9.00 -3.48
C CYS A 111 -16.80 10.18 -4.42
N ASP A 112 -15.54 10.51 -4.75
CA ASP A 112 -15.29 11.59 -5.69
C ASP A 112 -15.78 11.17 -7.09
N LYS A 113 -16.60 12.03 -7.69
CA LYS A 113 -17.13 11.82 -9.04
C LYS A 113 -16.10 12.16 -10.11
N LYS A 114 -15.00 12.81 -9.75
CA LYS A 114 -13.98 13.28 -10.69
C LYS A 114 -12.74 12.39 -10.64
N GLY A 115 -12.19 12.10 -11.81
CA GLY A 115 -10.90 11.43 -11.96
C GLY A 115 -10.86 9.94 -11.59
N PRO A 116 -9.69 9.30 -11.79
CA PRO A 116 -9.44 7.93 -11.35
C PRO A 116 -9.30 7.86 -9.83
N MET A 117 -9.48 6.66 -9.26
CA MET A 117 -9.21 6.40 -7.85
C MET A 117 -7.75 6.75 -7.49
N PRO A 118 -7.51 7.51 -6.41
CA PRO A 118 -6.17 7.85 -5.96
C PRO A 118 -5.41 6.61 -5.47
N LYS A 119 -4.08 6.72 -5.38
CA LYS A 119 -3.23 5.66 -4.84
C LYS A 119 -3.51 5.49 -3.35
N LEU A 120 -4.26 4.46 -3.00
CA LEU A 120 -4.62 4.11 -1.64
C LEU A 120 -3.55 3.19 -1.02
N LYS A 121 -3.13 3.51 0.20
CA LYS A 121 -2.25 2.69 1.03
C LYS A 121 -2.98 2.35 2.33
N VAL A 122 -3.05 1.06 2.64
CA VAL A 122 -3.72 0.56 3.85
C VAL A 122 -2.69 -0.11 4.74
N THR A 123 -2.50 0.39 5.95
CA THR A 123 -1.50 -0.12 6.90
C THR A 123 -2.12 -0.31 8.29
N ASN A 124 -1.98 -1.50 8.86
CA ASN A 124 -2.24 -1.71 10.28
C ASN A 124 -1.03 -1.19 11.09
N LYS A 125 -1.17 -0.02 11.72
CA LYS A 125 -0.10 0.61 12.49
C LYS A 125 0.24 -0.15 13.78
N THR A 126 -0.69 -0.95 14.30
CA THR A 126 -0.50 -1.73 15.53
C THR A 126 0.50 -2.88 15.37
N ASN A 127 0.67 -3.39 14.14
CA ASN A 127 1.59 -4.50 13.86
C ASN A 127 2.51 -4.29 12.65
N GLY A 128 2.33 -3.21 11.89
CA GLY A 128 3.18 -2.83 10.76
C GLY A 128 2.82 -3.50 9.43
N PHE A 129 1.79 -4.35 9.38
CA PHE A 129 1.39 -5.00 8.13
C PHE A 129 0.71 -4.00 7.18
N THR A 130 1.03 -4.10 5.90
CA THR A 130 0.44 -3.30 4.83
C THR A 130 -0.34 -4.21 3.90
N ALA A 131 -1.59 -3.84 3.65
CA ALA A 131 -2.47 -4.56 2.76
C ALA A 131 -2.19 -4.20 1.30
N SER A 132 -2.34 -5.17 0.41
CA SER A 132 -2.44 -4.90 -1.03
C SER A 132 -3.82 -4.33 -1.33
N VAL A 133 -3.89 -3.28 -2.15
CA VAL A 133 -5.16 -2.68 -2.58
C VAL A 133 -5.42 -3.04 -4.05
N PHE A 134 -6.55 -3.68 -4.30
CA PHE A 134 -7.04 -4.03 -5.62
C PHE A 134 -8.13 -3.05 -6.02
N VAL A 135 -7.88 -2.24 -7.05
CA VAL A 135 -8.88 -1.33 -7.62
C VAL A 135 -9.77 -2.10 -8.58
N MET A 136 -11.07 -2.04 -8.33
CA MET A 136 -12.13 -2.67 -9.12
C MET A 136 -12.96 -1.58 -9.79
N ASN A 137 -13.31 -1.77 -11.07
CA ASN A 137 -14.22 -0.85 -11.79
C ASN A 137 -13.78 0.65 -11.73
N GLY A 138 -12.48 0.92 -11.54
CA GLY A 138 -11.89 2.27 -11.49
C GLY A 138 -12.23 3.12 -10.26
N LYS A 139 -13.23 2.72 -9.46
CA LYS A 139 -13.75 3.48 -8.30
C LYS A 139 -13.99 2.63 -7.07
N GLN A 140 -14.10 1.32 -7.21
CA GLN A 140 -14.23 0.40 -6.09
C GLN A 140 -12.86 -0.12 -5.70
N TYR A 141 -12.71 -0.58 -4.47
CA TYR A 141 -11.52 -1.27 -4.05
C TYR A 141 -11.83 -2.40 -3.08
N GLN A 142 -10.89 -3.32 -3.02
CA GLN A 142 -10.86 -4.41 -2.05
C GLN A 142 -9.40 -4.64 -1.65
N THR A 143 -9.17 -5.01 -0.41
CA THR A 143 -7.82 -5.39 0.05
C THR A 143 -7.67 -6.90 0.10
N ASP A 144 -6.44 -7.37 0.22
CA ASP A 144 -6.19 -8.69 0.81
C ASP A 144 -6.56 -8.72 2.31
N LEU A 145 -6.31 -9.86 2.95
CA LEU A 145 -6.55 -10.04 4.38
C LEU A 145 -5.47 -9.32 5.20
N ILE A 146 -5.91 -8.35 6.00
CA ILE A 146 -5.05 -7.58 6.90
C ILE A 146 -5.00 -8.32 8.24
N GLN A 147 -3.80 -8.72 8.65
CA GLN A 147 -3.62 -9.37 9.95
C GLN A 147 -3.89 -8.40 11.10
N LEU A 148 -4.63 -8.85 12.10
CA LEU A 148 -4.98 -8.15 13.32
C LEU A 148 -4.27 -8.79 14.53
N LYS A 149 -3.89 -7.97 15.51
CA LYS A 149 -3.55 -8.45 16.86
C LYS A 149 -4.82 -8.56 17.71
N PRO A 150 -4.88 -9.48 18.70
CA PRO A 150 -5.97 -9.47 19.68
C PRO A 150 -6.07 -8.11 20.38
N GLY A 151 -7.28 -7.60 20.55
CA GLY A 151 -7.52 -6.28 21.14
C GLY A 151 -7.72 -5.18 20.09
N GLU A 152 -7.22 -3.98 20.35
CA GLU A 152 -7.44 -2.81 19.50
C GLU A 152 -6.36 -2.67 18.42
N ASN A 153 -6.80 -2.50 17.17
CA ASN A 153 -5.95 -2.29 16.02
C ASN A 153 -6.29 -0.94 15.38
N GLN A 154 -5.26 -0.23 14.93
CA GLN A 154 -5.41 1.03 14.18
C GLN A 154 -5.05 0.78 12.72
N ILE A 155 -6.05 0.79 11.86
CA ILE A 155 -5.86 0.67 10.41
C ILE A 155 -5.89 2.06 9.80
N HIS A 156 -4.78 2.44 9.19
CA HIS A 156 -4.60 3.73 8.55
C HIS A 156 -4.80 3.58 7.05
N LEU A 157 -5.68 4.40 6.49
CA LEU A 157 -5.93 4.52 5.06
C LEU A 157 -5.37 5.87 4.61
N GLN A 158 -4.26 5.83 3.88
CA GLN A 158 -3.59 7.02 3.36
C GLN A 158 -3.81 7.09 1.86
N TYR A 159 -4.18 8.26 1.35
CA TYR A 159 -4.26 8.50 -0.08
C TYR A 159 -3.81 9.91 -0.42
N GLU A 160 -3.30 10.08 -1.65
CA GLU A 160 -2.83 11.35 -2.17
C GLU A 160 -3.89 11.95 -3.09
N HIS A 161 -4.34 13.16 -2.77
CA HIS A 161 -5.26 13.92 -3.61
C HIS A 161 -4.57 14.33 -4.91
N PRO A 162 -5.33 14.63 -5.98
CA PRO A 162 -4.78 15.21 -7.21
C PRO A 162 -4.02 16.54 -7.00
N THR A 163 -4.26 17.21 -5.87
CA THR A 163 -3.55 18.43 -5.45
C THR A 163 -2.18 18.15 -4.82
N GLY A 164 -1.81 16.88 -4.62
CA GLY A 164 -0.61 16.45 -3.88
C GLY A 164 -0.78 16.43 -2.36
N GLN A 165 -1.97 16.77 -1.85
CA GLN A 165 -2.25 16.71 -0.41
C GLN A 165 -2.46 15.26 0.03
N LEU A 166 -1.72 14.82 1.05
CA LEU A 166 -1.96 13.53 1.70
C LEU A 166 -3.11 13.65 2.70
N GLU A 167 -4.06 12.74 2.60
CA GLU A 167 -5.15 12.57 3.57
C GLU A 167 -5.04 11.19 4.22
N GLU A 168 -5.33 11.14 5.52
CA GLU A 168 -5.25 9.93 6.32
C GLU A 168 -6.55 9.72 7.10
N HIS A 169 -7.12 8.52 7.00
CA HIS A 169 -8.24 8.06 7.82
C HIS A 169 -7.78 6.96 8.76
N VAL A 170 -8.29 6.99 9.98
CA VAL A 170 -7.98 5.99 11.01
C VAL A 170 -9.25 5.20 11.34
N LEU A 171 -9.18 3.89 11.14
CA LEU A 171 -10.21 2.95 11.57
C LEU A 171 -9.73 2.22 12.82
N ASN A 172 -10.55 2.27 13.87
CA ASN A 172 -10.30 1.53 15.10
C ASN A 172 -11.02 0.17 14.99
N VAL A 173 -10.24 -0.92 14.93
CA VAL A 173 -10.77 -2.28 14.77
C VAL A 173 -10.46 -3.09 16.01
N LYS A 174 -11.50 -3.50 16.74
CA LYS A 174 -11.39 -4.39 17.89
C LYS A 174 -11.53 -5.84 17.45
N SER A 175 -10.44 -6.60 17.59
CA SER A 175 -10.36 -8.03 17.30
C SER A 175 -10.52 -8.84 18.59
N GLY A 176 -11.44 -9.80 18.57
CA GLY A 176 -11.56 -10.83 19.62
C GLY A 176 -10.55 -11.97 19.39
N ALA A 177 -10.06 -12.57 20.48
CA ALA A 177 -9.40 -13.87 20.37
C ALA A 177 -10.45 -14.93 20.01
N ILE A 178 -10.14 -15.75 19.00
CA ILE A 178 -10.91 -16.96 18.66
C ILE A 178 -10.56 -18.05 19.68
#